data_AF-A0A4V2APB1-F1
#
_entry.id   AF-A0A4V2APB1-F1
#
_cell.length_a   1.000
_cell.length_b   1.000
_cell.length_c   1.000
_cell.angle_alpha   90.00
_cell.angle_beta   90.00
_cell.angle_gamma   90.00
#
_symmetry.space_group_name_H-M   'P 1'
#
loop_
_entity.id
_entity.type
_entity.pdbx_description
1 polymer ?
#
loop_
_entity_poly.entity_id
_entity_poly.type
_entity_poly.pdbx_seq_one_letter_code
_entity_poly.pdbx_strand_id
1 'polypeptide(L)'
;MIAKTKGIVLRSVKYGETSLVVSIFTELFGIQTYLVNGVRMSTKKGTPKASLFQPAAILELVAYHNEFNNLQRLKEYKWEFLYQHILSDIHKNAVALFMIELLSKCLKQP
;
A
#
# COMPACT_ATOMS: atom_id res chain seq x y z
N MET A 1 12.29 -3.28 14.37
CA MET A 1 12.07 -1.89 14.84
C MET A 1 10.71 -1.39 14.37
N ILE A 2 10.05 -0.48 15.08
CA ILE A 2 8.85 0.21 14.57
C ILE A 2 9.33 1.46 13.85
N ALA A 3 8.98 1.59 12.56
CA ALA A 3 9.37 2.74 11.76
C ALA A 3 8.14 3.39 11.13
N LYS A 4 8.16 4.73 11.13
CA LYS A 4 7.17 5.57 10.48
C LYS A 4 7.74 6.04 9.14
N THR A 5 7.04 5.76 8.05
CA THR A 5 7.48 6.10 6.69
C THR A 5 6.29 6.46 5.82
N LYS A 6 6.52 7.26 4.79
CA LYS A 6 5.55 7.44 3.71
C LYS A 6 5.80 6.40 2.63
N GLY A 7 4.78 6.08 1.86
CA GLY A 7 4.93 5.19 0.73
C GLY A 7 3.79 5.24 -0.27
N ILE A 8 4.12 4.82 -1.50
CA ILE A 8 3.19 4.72 -2.61
C ILE A 8 2.86 3.25 -2.83
N VAL A 9 1.57 2.93 -2.86
CA VAL A 9 1.10 1.57 -3.13
C VAL A 9 1.34 1.22 -4.60
N LEU A 10 2.18 0.21 -4.83
CA LEU A 10 2.47 -0.29 -6.17
C LEU A 10 1.49 -1.39 -6.58
N ARG A 11 1.30 -2.38 -5.69
CA ARG A 11 0.46 -3.54 -5.98
C ARG A 11 -0.21 -4.04 -4.72
N SER A 12 -1.46 -4.46 -4.84
CA SER A 12 -2.23 -5.05 -3.75
C SER A 12 -2.84 -6.37 -4.19
N VAL A 13 -2.55 -7.45 -3.46
CA VAL A 13 -3.01 -8.80 -3.75
C VAL A 13 -3.78 -9.35 -2.56
N LYS A 14 -4.91 -10.01 -2.82
CA LYS A 14 -5.69 -10.67 -1.77
C LYS A 14 -4.88 -11.81 -1.17
N TYR A 15 -4.85 -11.91 0.16
CA TYR A 15 -4.15 -12.98 0.86
C TYR A 15 -5.06 -13.58 1.94
N GLY A 16 -5.46 -14.84 1.76
CA GLY A 16 -6.50 -15.47 2.56
C GLY A 16 -7.85 -14.74 2.46
N GLU A 17 -8.71 -14.95 3.45
CA GLU A 17 -10.05 -14.35 3.47
C GLU A 17 -10.05 -12.88 3.89
N THR A 18 -9.21 -12.54 4.88
CA THR A 18 -9.30 -11.25 5.58
C THR A 18 -8.13 -10.30 5.31
N SER A 19 -7.05 -10.80 4.69
CA SER A 19 -5.77 -10.10 4.62
C SER A 19 -5.41 -9.65 3.21
N LEU A 20 -4.44 -8.73 3.15
CA LEU A 20 -3.91 -8.11 1.94
C LEU A 20 -2.39 -8.16 2.00
N VAL A 21 -1.77 -8.62 0.92
CA VAL A 21 -0.34 -8.44 0.69
C VAL A 21 -0.16 -7.25 -0.24
N VAL A 22 0.58 -6.25 0.20
CA VAL A 22 0.73 -4.98 -0.49
C VAL A 22 2.21 -4.69 -0.69
N SER A 23 2.61 -4.47 -1.93
CA SER A 23 3.95 -3.98 -2.29
C SER A 23 3.90 -2.46 -2.32
N ILE A 24 4.76 -1.83 -1.53
CA ILE A 24 4.78 -0.38 -1.34
C ILE A 24 6.20 0.11 -1.58
N PHE A 25 6.33 1.16 -2.39
CA PHE A 25 7.56 1.92 -2.47
C PHE A 25 7.61 2.91 -1.31
N THR A 26 8.48 2.66 -0.34
CA THR A 26 8.63 3.46 0.88
C THR A 26 9.83 4.39 0.79
N GLU A 27 9.71 5.54 1.44
CA GLU A 27 10.77 6.55 1.49
C GLU A 27 12.04 6.05 2.18
N LEU A 28 11.91 5.32 3.29
CA LEU A 28 13.06 4.91 4.11
C LEU A 28 13.66 3.55 3.72
N PHE A 29 12.86 2.61 3.21
CA PHE A 29 13.27 1.21 3.03
C PHE A 29 13.18 0.73 1.58
N GLY A 30 12.90 1.63 0.64
CA GLY A 30 12.65 1.30 -0.76
C GLY A 30 11.42 0.42 -0.93
N ILE A 31 11.47 -0.54 -1.86
CA ILE A 31 10.36 -1.46 -2.11
C ILE A 31 10.27 -2.48 -0.97
N GLN A 32 9.12 -2.51 -0.30
CA GLN A 32 8.85 -3.45 0.77
C GLN A 32 7.48 -4.10 0.57
N THR A 33 7.38 -5.37 0.98
CA THR A 33 6.11 -6.10 0.95
C THR A 33 5.53 -6.18 2.36
N TYR A 34 4.30 -5.71 2.51
CA TYR A 34 3.59 -5.67 3.78
C TYR A 34 2.37 -6.58 3.77
N LEU A 35 2.21 -7.36 4.83
CA LEU A 35 0.99 -8.07 5.17
C LEU A 35 0.12 -7.17 6.06
N VAL A 36 -1.11 -6.96 5.60
CA VAL A 36 -2.13 -6.19 6.32
C VAL A 36 -3.28 -7.11 6.68
N ASN A 37 -3.41 -7.40 7.97
CA ASN A 37 -4.39 -8.36 8.49
C ASN A 37 -5.73 -7.69 8.78
N GLY A 38 -6.83 -8.41 8.51
CA GLY A 38 -8.18 -7.98 8.91
C GLY A 38 -8.73 -6.78 8.14
N VAL A 39 -8.07 -6.35 7.07
CA VAL A 39 -8.44 -5.14 6.31
C VAL A 39 -9.72 -5.34 5.49
N ARG A 40 -10.05 -6.59 5.15
CA ARG A 40 -11.28 -6.96 4.44
C ARG A 40 -12.45 -7.24 5.37
N MET A 41 -12.23 -7.30 6.68
CA MET A 41 -13.31 -7.48 7.64
C MET A 41 -14.13 -6.18 7.70
N SER A 42 -15.39 -6.25 7.31
CA SER A 42 -16.37 -5.18 7.54
C SER A 42 -16.61 -5.08 9.06
N THR A 43 -15.84 -4.26 9.77
CA THR A 43 -16.17 -3.95 11.16
C THR A 43 -17.51 -3.21 11.23
N LYS A 44 -18.36 -3.59 12.20
CA LYS A 44 -19.70 -3.01 12.51
C LYS A 44 -19.81 -1.47 12.59
N LYS A 45 -18.71 -0.71 12.46
CA LYS A 45 -18.65 0.76 12.61
C LYS A 45 -17.76 1.49 11.59
N GLY A 46 -17.27 0.86 10.51
CA GLY A 46 -16.35 1.57 9.62
C GLY A 46 -16.25 1.00 8.21
N THR A 47 -16.06 1.91 7.25
CA THR A 47 -15.76 1.63 5.85
C THR A 47 -14.59 0.64 5.75
N PRO A 48 -14.67 -0.41 4.90
CA PRO A 48 -13.60 -1.37 4.76
C PRO A 48 -12.30 -0.66 4.38
N LYS A 49 -11.30 -0.76 5.26
CA LYS A 49 -9.99 -0.11 5.11
C LYS A 49 -9.17 -0.64 3.92
N ALA A 50 -9.70 -1.63 3.20
CA ALA A 50 -9.10 -2.18 1.98
C ALA A 50 -9.00 -1.16 0.85
N SER A 51 -9.89 -0.16 0.82
CA SER A 51 -9.85 0.91 -0.18
C SER A 51 -8.63 1.82 -0.06
N LEU A 52 -7.96 1.86 1.10
CA LEU A 52 -6.73 2.65 1.27
C LEU A 52 -5.57 2.06 0.45
N PHE A 53 -5.57 0.75 0.24
CA PHE A 53 -4.50 0.06 -0.48
C PHE A 53 -4.80 -0.07 -1.98
N GLN A 54 -5.38 0.96 -2.59
CA GLN A 54 -5.50 1.04 -4.04
C GLN A 54 -4.14 1.40 -4.66
N PRO A 55 -3.79 0.89 -5.85
CA PRO A 55 -2.60 1.34 -6.57
C PRO A 55 -2.56 2.87 -6.71
N ALA A 56 -1.36 3.45 -6.68
CA ALA A 56 -1.12 4.90 -6.66
C ALA A 56 -1.50 5.64 -5.37
N ALA A 57 -2.15 5.00 -4.40
CA ALA A 57 -2.45 5.61 -3.10
C ALA A 57 -1.16 5.98 -2.35
N ILE A 58 -1.14 7.19 -1.78
CA ILE A 58 -0.04 7.67 -0.94
C ILE A 58 -0.47 7.57 0.52
N LEU A 59 0.26 6.74 1.26
CA LEU A 59 -0.08 6.39 2.63
C LEU A 59 1.06 6.77 3.58
N GLU A 60 0.69 7.20 4.78
CA GLU A 60 1.60 7.24 5.92
C GLU A 60 1.47 5.90 6.65
N LEU A 61 2.60 5.25 6.88
CA LEU A 61 2.70 3.88 7.35
C LEU A 61 3.50 3.83 8.64
N VAL A 62 3.02 3.04 9.60
CA VAL A 62 3.80 2.59 10.75
C VAL A 62 3.95 1.09 10.62
N ALA A 63 5.16 0.64 10.30
CA ALA A 63 5.44 -0.76 10.06
C ALA A 63 6.39 -1.35 11.11
N TYR A 64 6.19 -2.62 11.42
CA TYR A 64 7.23 -3.43 12.02
C TYR A 64 8.23 -3.77 10.90
N HIS A 65 9.43 -3.22 11.00
CA HIS A 65 10.53 -3.49 10.08
C HIS A 65 11.49 -4.49 10.71
N ASN A 66 11.72 -5.61 10.03
CA ASN A 66 12.71 -6.61 10.37
C ASN A 66 13.58 -6.90 9.13
N GLU A 67 14.86 -6.58 9.18
CA GLU A 67 15.78 -6.69 8.03
C GLU A 67 15.85 -8.10 7.43
N PHE A 68 15.57 -9.14 8.23
CA PHE A 68 15.63 -10.54 7.77
C PHE A 68 14.34 -11.05 7.13
N ASN A 69 13.24 -10.30 7.19
CA ASN A 69 11.95 -10.74 6.67
C ASN A 69 11.61 -10.01 5.37
N ASN A 70 11.36 -10.77 4.30
CA ASN A 70 10.84 -10.23 3.04
C ASN A 70 9.37 -9.78 3.15
N LEU A 71 8.66 -10.23 4.18
CA LEU A 71 7.27 -9.87 4.46
C LEU A 71 7.17 -9.18 5.82
N GLN A 72 6.86 -7.89 5.79
CA GLN A 72 6.71 -7.06 6.97
C GLN A 72 5.23 -6.98 7.38
N ARG A 73 4.96 -6.50 8.60
CA ARG A 73 3.58 -6.31 9.06
C ARG A 73 3.31 -4.83 9.34
N LEU A 74 2.19 -4.34 8.84
CA LEU A 74 1.73 -2.99 9.13
C LEU A 74 1.04 -2.94 10.50
N LYS A 75 1.42 -1.94 11.31
CA LYS A 75 0.80 -1.63 12.60
C LYS A 75 -0.33 -0.63 12.41
N GLU A 76 -0.02 0.49 11.78
CA GLU A 76 -0.95 1.58 11.50
C GLU A 76 -0.73 2.11 10.10
N TYR A 77 -1.80 2.67 9.52
CA TYR A 77 -1.78 3.24 8.18
C TYR A 77 -2.91 4.26 8.06
N LYS A 78 -2.63 5.35 7.34
CA LYS A 78 -3.62 6.38 7.01
C LYS A 78 -3.29 7.01 5.65
N TRP A 79 -4.25 7.71 5.07
CA TRP A 79 -3.98 8.57 3.93
C TRP A 79 -2.98 9.65 4.31
N GLU A 80 -1.89 9.74 3.56
CA GLU A 80 -1.01 10.90 3.60
C GLU A 80 -1.55 11.98 2.66
N PHE A 81 -1.95 11.57 1.46
CA PHE A 81 -2.54 12.45 0.47
C PHE A 81 -3.76 11.79 -0.17
N LEU A 82 -4.91 12.46 -0.09
CA LEU A 82 -6.13 12.01 -0.73
C LEU A 82 -6.31 12.77 -2.06
N TYR A 83 -6.23 12.05 -3.16
CA TYR A 83 -6.49 12.63 -4.48
C TYR A 83 -7.96 13.06 -4.60
N GLN A 84 -8.19 14.24 -5.18
CA GLN A 84 -9.55 14.71 -5.47
C GLN A 84 -10.18 13.99 -6.66
N HIS A 85 -9.40 13.76 -7.73
CA HIS A 85 -9.91 13.23 -8.99
C HIS A 85 -9.15 12.02 -9.53
N ILE A 86 -7.91 11.76 -9.10
CA ILE A 86 -7.07 10.74 -9.76
C ILE A 86 -7.63 9.32 -9.56
N LEU A 87 -8.19 9.02 -8.40
CA LEU A 87 -8.74 7.69 -8.10
C LEU A 87 -10.21 7.53 -8.51
N SER A 88 -10.90 8.62 -8.88
CA SER A 88 -12.32 8.63 -9.24
C SER A 88 -12.57 8.81 -10.74
N ASP A 89 -11.71 9.56 -11.42
CA ASP A 89 -11.75 9.77 -12.87
C ASP A 89 -11.07 8.61 -13.60
N ILE A 90 -11.81 7.93 -14.47
CA ILE A 90 -11.37 6.74 -15.21
C ILE A 90 -10.12 7.03 -16.04
N HIS A 91 -10.04 8.18 -16.71
CA HIS A 91 -8.91 8.52 -17.58
C HIS A 91 -7.65 8.78 -16.76
N LYS A 92 -7.78 9.55 -15.67
CA LYS A 92 -6.64 9.86 -14.78
C LYS A 92 -6.16 8.60 -14.05
N ASN A 93 -7.08 7.75 -13.62
CA ASN A 93 -6.75 6.50 -12.96
C ASN A 93 -6.02 5.54 -13.92
N ALA A 94 -6.42 5.46 -15.19
CA ALA A 94 -5.72 4.65 -16.19
C ALA A 94 -4.26 5.08 -16.37
N VAL A 95 -4.01 6.40 -16.46
CA VAL A 95 -2.64 6.95 -16.54
C VAL A 95 -1.87 6.67 -15.24
N ALA A 96 -2.49 6.85 -14.08
CA ALA A 96 -1.85 6.55 -12.79
C ALA A 96 -1.47 5.07 -12.67
N LEU A 97 -2.35 4.15 -13.06
CA LEU A 97 -2.08 2.72 -13.07
C LEU A 97 -0.93 2.36 -14.01
N PHE A 98 -0.91 2.94 -15.22
CA PHE A 98 0.19 2.76 -16.16
C PHE A 98 1.53 3.23 -15.56
N MET A 99 1.55 4.41 -14.95
CA MET A 99 2.75 4.94 -14.28
C MET A 99 3.22 4.04 -13.15
N ILE A 100 2.30 3.50 -12.34
CA ILE A 100 2.65 2.56 -11.27
C ILE A 100 3.21 1.26 -11.82
N GLU A 101 2.66 0.72 -12.90
CA GLU A 101 3.17 -0.49 -13.52
C GLU A 101 4.56 -0.26 -14.13
N LEU A 102 4.77 0.88 -14.77
CA LEU A 102 6.08 1.31 -15.27
C LEU A 102 7.09 1.41 -14.11
N LEU A 103 6.72 2.11 -13.03
CA LEU A 103 7.55 2.25 -11.84
C LEU A 103 7.96 0.88 -11.27
N SER A 104 6.98 -0.03 -11.15
CA SER A 104 7.19 -1.39 -10.64
C SER A 104 8.15 -2.22 -11.50
N LYS A 105 8.18 -1.99 -12.83
CA LYS A 105 9.12 -2.67 -13.74
C LYS A 105 10.52 -2.05 -13.75
N CYS A 106 10.60 -0.73 -13.55
CA CYS A 106 11.86 0.02 -13.55
C CYS A 106 12.60 -0.07 -12.21
N LEU A 107 11.86 -0.05 -11.09
CA LEU A 107 12.41 -0.18 -9.76
C LEU A 107 12.69 -1.66 -9.47
N LYS A 108 13.92 -2.09 -9.75
CA LYS A 108 14.43 -3.38 -9.28
C LYS A 108 15.25 -3.15 -8.02
N GLN A 109 14.96 -3.95 -7.01
CA GLN A 109 15.80 -4.05 -5.82
C GLN A 109 17.16 -4.63 -6.28
N PRO A 110 18.29 -3.94 -6.05
CA PRO A 110 19.61 -4.46 -6.39
C PRO A 110 19.96 -5.71 -5.57
#